data_AF-A0A2N2ENR2-F1
#
_entry.id   AF-A0A2N2ENR2-F1
#
_cell.length_a   1.000
_cell.length_b   1.000
_cell.length_c   1.000
_cell.angle_alpha   90.00
_cell.angle_beta   90.00
_cell.angle_gamma   90.00
#
_symmetry.space_group_name_H-M   'P 1'
#
loop_
_entity.id
_entity.type
_entity.pdbx_description
1 polymer ?
#
loop_
_entity_poly.entity_id
_entity_poly.type
_entity_poly.pdbx_seq_one_letter_code
_entity_poly.pdbx_strand_id
1 'polypeptide(L)'
;CAVAAFGSPGGALLLAFTEAPQVAGGAPQLWLAAYDPERREVIASVRAGGNATGNFELEALGPGLVWAELPVSSGAAACGGDCGEVLGVKVESLSTEPLAEQRGAAVMAGSIALLPLAERTYERSGLTLHYRSQSVFETVFRFDPVAGFLTRWYRRARLADGRDCVSVALDPALPGLAQSAAWACAR
;
A
#
# COMPACT_ATOMS: atom_id res chain seq x y z
N CYS A 1 15.43 -7.69 18.53
CA CYS A 1 15.54 -9.02 17.90
C CYS A 1 15.20 -8.89 16.41
N ALA A 2 15.98 -9.49 15.52
CA ALA A 2 15.58 -9.63 14.11
C ALA A 2 14.40 -10.60 14.04
N VAL A 3 13.39 -10.27 13.24
CA VAL A 3 12.20 -11.12 13.04
C VAL A 3 12.35 -12.04 11.83
N ALA A 4 13.22 -11.70 10.88
CA ALA A 4 13.57 -12.53 9.74
C ALA A 4 14.95 -12.15 9.18
N ALA A 5 15.57 -13.09 8.47
CA ALA A 5 16.83 -12.90 7.75
C ALA A 5 16.73 -13.50 6.35
N PHE A 6 17.24 -12.77 5.35
CA PHE A 6 17.19 -13.13 3.94
C PHE A 6 18.61 -13.04 3.37
N GLY A 7 19.02 -14.00 2.55
CA GLY A 7 20.31 -13.96 1.87
C GLY A 7 20.29 -13.00 0.67
N SER A 8 21.41 -12.36 0.35
CA SER A 8 21.55 -11.49 -0.84
C SER A 8 22.63 -11.98 -1.80
N PRO A 9 22.63 -11.54 -3.08
CA PRO A 9 23.71 -11.85 -4.02
C PRO A 9 24.95 -11.06 -3.58
N GLY A 10 26.02 -11.76 -3.21
CA GLY A 10 27.23 -11.14 -2.67
C GLY A 10 27.52 -11.42 -1.19
N GLY A 11 26.76 -12.32 -0.55
CA GLY A 11 27.09 -12.86 0.78
C GLY A 11 26.58 -12.04 1.96
N ALA A 12 26.11 -10.81 1.74
CA ALA A 12 25.45 -10.02 2.79
C ALA A 12 24.07 -10.62 3.16
N LEU A 13 23.68 -10.43 4.42
CA LEU A 13 22.37 -10.81 4.95
C LEU A 13 21.49 -9.57 5.08
N LEU A 14 20.27 -9.65 4.57
CA LEU A 14 19.24 -8.64 4.80
C LEU A 14 18.40 -9.06 6.01
N LEU A 15 18.50 -8.30 7.10
CA LEU A 15 17.82 -8.53 8.36
C LEU A 15 16.61 -7.60 8.47
N ALA A 16 15.46 -8.14 8.86
CA ALA A 16 14.24 -7.37 9.08
C ALA A 16 13.91 -7.28 10.58
N PHE A 17 13.49 -6.09 11.02
CA PHE A 17 13.13 -5.78 12.40
C PHE A 17 11.81 -5.02 12.43
N THR A 18 10.91 -5.41 13.34
CA THR A 18 9.72 -4.61 13.64
C THR A 18 9.98 -3.78 14.89
N GLU A 19 9.92 -2.48 14.75
CA GLU A 19 9.96 -1.52 15.86
C GLU A 19 8.54 -1.24 16.34
N ALA A 20 8.33 -1.33 17.65
CA ALA A 20 7.07 -0.97 18.27
C ALA A 20 6.80 0.54 18.14
N PRO A 21 5.53 0.98 18.18
CA PRO A 21 5.20 2.40 18.16
C PRO A 21 5.82 3.15 19.34
N GLN A 22 6.41 4.32 19.07
CA GLN A 22 6.98 5.20 20.10
C GLN A 22 5.91 6.05 20.81
N VAL A 23 4.68 6.09 20.27
CA VAL A 23 3.53 6.82 20.81
C VAL A 23 2.31 5.91 20.84
N ALA A 24 1.43 6.10 21.83
CA ALA A 24 0.17 5.36 21.93
C ALA A 24 -0.69 5.59 20.68
N GLY A 25 -1.13 4.51 20.04
CA GLY A 25 -1.89 4.55 18.77
C GLY A 25 -1.04 4.79 17.51
N GLY A 26 0.28 4.91 17.63
CA GLY A 26 1.18 4.95 16.47
C GLY A 26 1.29 3.58 15.77
N ALA A 27 1.75 3.58 14.53
CA ALA A 27 1.98 2.34 13.78
C ALA A 27 3.38 1.76 14.01
N PRO A 28 3.51 0.42 14.11
CA PRO A 28 4.80 -0.26 14.06
C PRO A 28 5.58 0.07 12.78
N GLN A 29 6.90 0.04 12.88
CA GLN A 29 7.80 0.35 11.76
C GLN A 29 8.63 -0.87 11.37
N LEU A 30 8.78 -1.09 10.07
CA LEU A 30 9.70 -2.08 9.53
C LEU A 30 11.05 -1.41 9.25
N TRP A 31 12.09 -1.98 9.84
CA TRP A 31 13.48 -1.64 9.58
C TRP A 31 14.17 -2.78 8.88
N LEU A 32 15.01 -2.43 7.90
CA LEU A 32 15.88 -3.36 7.21
C LEU A 32 17.33 -2.99 7.47
N ALA A 33 18.17 -3.98 7.73
CA ALA A 33 19.61 -3.82 7.87
C ALA A 33 20.35 -4.83 7.01
N ALA A 34 21.35 -4.37 6.25
CA ALA A 34 22.27 -5.22 5.52
C ALA A 34 23.48 -5.49 6.41
N TYR A 35 23.74 -6.76 6.71
CA TYR A 35 24.84 -7.23 7.52
C TYR A 35 25.83 -8.01 6.66
N ASP A 36 27.10 -7.61 6.69
CA ASP A 36 28.19 -8.34 6.06
C ASP A 36 28.77 -9.34 7.07
N PRO A 37 28.60 -10.66 6.87
CA PRO A 37 29.08 -11.67 7.81
C PRO A 37 30.61 -11.83 7.81
N GLU A 38 31.29 -11.50 6.70
CA GLU A 38 32.75 -11.62 6.60
C GLU A 38 33.42 -10.49 7.39
N ARG A 39 32.91 -9.27 7.20
CA ARG A 39 33.40 -8.06 7.90
C ARG A 39 32.80 -7.90 9.30
N ARG A 40 31.74 -8.66 9.62
CA ARG A 40 30.99 -8.62 10.87
C ARG A 40 30.42 -7.23 11.20
N GLU A 41 29.91 -6.55 10.20
CA GLU A 41 29.42 -5.17 10.33
C GLU A 41 28.09 -4.96 9.62
N VAL A 42 27.32 -3.97 10.09
CA VAL A 42 26.13 -3.50 9.39
C VAL A 42 26.58 -2.46 8.35
N ILE A 43 26.39 -2.77 7.08
CA ILE A 43 26.85 -1.95 5.95
C ILE A 43 25.79 -0.95 5.48
N ALA A 44 24.51 -1.22 5.76
CA ALA A 44 23.42 -0.30 5.47
C ALA A 44 22.22 -0.57 6.38
N SER A 45 21.41 0.47 6.63
CA SER A 45 20.13 0.34 7.32
C SER A 45 19.12 1.34 6.79
N VAL A 46 17.85 0.95 6.67
CA VAL A 46 16.78 1.82 6.19
C VAL A 46 15.47 1.54 6.93
N ARG A 47 14.70 2.58 7.18
CA ARG A 47 13.29 2.47 7.57
C ARG A 47 12.47 2.17 6.31
N ALA A 48 11.97 0.95 6.20
CA ALA A 48 11.37 0.44 4.96
C ALA A 48 9.88 0.77 4.82
N GLY A 49 9.16 0.94 5.93
CA GLY A 49 7.74 1.32 5.90
C GLY A 49 7.07 1.22 7.27
N GLY A 50 5.81 1.63 7.34
CA GLY A 50 4.95 1.49 8.52
C GLY A 50 3.67 0.74 8.16
N ASN A 51 3.11 -0.02 9.11
CA ASN A 51 1.88 -0.79 8.85
C ASN A 51 0.91 -0.67 10.02
N ALA A 52 -0.35 -0.32 9.75
CA ALA A 52 -1.38 -0.11 10.76
C ALA A 52 -1.62 -1.33 11.66
N THR A 53 -1.47 -2.53 11.11
CA THR A 53 -1.75 -3.79 11.80
C THR A 53 -0.53 -4.30 12.58
N GLY A 54 0.66 -3.78 12.28
CA GLY A 54 1.93 -4.32 12.77
C GLY A 54 2.35 -5.66 12.16
N ASN A 55 1.51 -6.27 11.32
CA ASN A 55 1.85 -7.48 10.58
C ASN A 55 2.31 -7.12 9.16
N PHE A 56 3.59 -7.31 8.88
CA PHE A 56 4.18 -7.01 7.57
C PHE A 56 4.15 -8.20 6.59
N GLU A 57 3.83 -9.42 7.03
CA GLU A 57 3.81 -10.64 6.18
C GLU A 57 5.03 -10.75 5.25
N LEU A 58 6.22 -10.86 5.84
CA LEU A 58 7.48 -10.90 5.09
C LEU A 58 7.62 -12.23 4.34
N GLU A 59 7.83 -12.18 3.03
CA GLU A 59 8.11 -13.34 2.17
C GLU A 59 9.49 -13.17 1.50
N ALA A 60 10.16 -14.28 1.16
CA ALA A 60 11.38 -14.23 0.37
C ALA A 60 11.06 -14.03 -1.12
N LEU A 61 11.80 -13.16 -1.81
CA LEU A 61 11.72 -12.98 -3.27
C LEU A 61 13.13 -13.06 -3.86
N GLY A 62 13.52 -14.26 -4.29
CA GLY A 62 14.88 -14.55 -4.69
C GLY A 62 15.85 -14.24 -3.54
N PRO A 63 16.87 -13.39 -3.75
CA PRO A 63 17.85 -13.00 -2.74
C PRO A 63 17.47 -11.67 -2.05
N GLY A 64 16.18 -11.37 -2.02
CA GLY A 64 15.60 -10.22 -1.34
C GLY A 64 14.37 -10.65 -0.54
N LEU A 65 13.66 -9.66 -0.02
CA LEU A 65 12.39 -9.88 0.67
C LEU A 65 11.29 -9.03 0.06
N VAL A 66 10.06 -9.48 0.21
CA VAL A 66 8.85 -8.77 -0.19
C VAL A 66 7.90 -8.70 0.98
N TRP A 67 7.13 -7.62 1.09
CA TRP A 67 6.13 -7.44 2.14
C TRP A 67 4.95 -6.62 1.65
N ALA A 68 3.83 -6.76 2.35
CA ALA A 68 2.68 -5.88 2.18
C ALA A 68 2.85 -4.62 3.07
N GLU A 69 2.91 -3.46 2.45
CA GLU A 69 2.73 -2.18 3.12
C GLU A 69 1.24 -1.84 3.14
N LEU A 70 0.66 -1.80 4.34
CA LEU A 70 -0.71 -1.33 4.56
C LEU A 70 -0.63 0.10 5.08
N PRO A 71 -1.18 1.09 4.36
CA PRO A 71 -1.26 2.46 4.81
C PRO A 71 -1.74 2.57 6.26
N VAL A 72 -1.02 3.36 7.05
CA VAL A 72 -1.43 3.75 8.39
C VAL A 72 -2.45 4.87 8.25
N SER A 73 -3.73 4.53 8.05
CA SER A 73 -4.79 5.49 8.35
C SER A 73 -5.62 5.02 9.54
N SER A 74 -5.96 5.97 10.40
CA SER A 74 -7.25 5.96 11.08
C SER A 74 -8.32 5.71 10.01
N GLY A 75 -9.04 4.59 10.12
CA GLY A 75 -9.99 4.12 9.10
C GLY A 75 -10.78 5.27 8.48
N ALA A 76 -10.84 5.30 7.16
CA ALA A 76 -11.50 6.37 6.45
C ALA A 76 -12.98 6.45 6.85
N ALA A 77 -13.46 7.69 7.00
CA ALA A 77 -14.79 8.02 7.44
C ALA A 77 -15.85 7.22 6.67
N ALA A 78 -16.48 6.26 7.35
CA ALA A 78 -17.73 5.69 6.89
C ALA A 78 -18.84 6.69 7.21
N CYS A 79 -19.63 7.05 6.22
CA CYS A 79 -20.84 7.82 6.41
C CYS A 79 -22.03 6.99 5.92
N GLY A 80 -23.16 7.15 6.59
CA GLY A 80 -24.45 6.61 6.21
C GLY A 80 -25.45 7.75 6.11
N GLY A 81 -26.15 7.85 4.99
CA GLY A 81 -27.14 8.89 4.72
C GLY A 81 -26.57 10.05 3.92
N ASP A 82 -25.96 11.04 4.57
CA ASP A 82 -25.55 12.31 3.95
C ASP A 82 -24.04 12.40 3.69
N CYS A 83 -23.55 11.48 2.87
CA CYS A 83 -22.13 11.42 2.52
C CYS A 83 -21.69 12.52 1.54
N GLY A 84 -22.64 13.30 1.01
CA GLY A 84 -22.48 14.20 -0.13
C GLY A 84 -22.97 13.55 -1.43
N GLU A 85 -22.43 13.99 -2.57
CA GLU A 85 -22.91 13.55 -3.89
C GLU A 85 -21.77 13.03 -4.78
N VAL A 86 -22.08 12.04 -5.61
CA VAL A 86 -21.24 11.51 -6.68
C VAL A 86 -22.03 11.58 -7.97
N LEU A 87 -21.46 12.23 -8.98
CA LEU A 87 -22.11 12.44 -10.30
C LEU A 87 -23.52 13.07 -10.17
N GLY A 88 -23.70 14.00 -9.22
CA GLY A 88 -24.97 14.69 -8.97
C GLY A 88 -26.03 13.85 -8.28
N VAL A 89 -25.66 12.70 -7.69
CA VAL A 89 -26.56 11.83 -6.94
C VAL A 89 -26.04 11.62 -5.53
N LYS A 90 -26.94 11.71 -4.56
CA LYS A 90 -26.64 11.53 -3.15
C LYS A 90 -26.01 10.17 -2.88
N VAL A 91 -24.95 10.17 -2.08
CA VAL A 91 -24.28 8.95 -1.61
C VAL A 91 -24.95 8.49 -0.32
N GLU A 92 -25.57 7.32 -0.35
CA GLU A 92 -26.19 6.68 0.82
C GLU A 92 -25.15 6.06 1.75
N SER A 93 -24.08 5.50 1.19
CA SER A 93 -22.97 4.99 1.97
C SER A 93 -21.66 5.13 1.21
N LEU A 94 -20.59 5.40 1.95
CA LEU A 94 -19.23 5.47 1.44
C LEU A 94 -18.33 4.63 2.33
N SER A 95 -17.61 3.69 1.73
CA SER A 95 -16.44 3.07 2.35
C SER A 95 -15.18 3.51 1.63
N THR A 96 -14.09 3.62 2.36
CA THR A 96 -12.77 3.88 1.81
C THR A 96 -11.80 2.93 2.47
N GLU A 97 -11.10 2.16 1.65
CA GLU A 97 -10.22 1.08 2.07
C GLU A 97 -8.82 1.37 1.51
N PRO A 98 -7.76 1.16 2.33
CA PRO A 98 -6.41 1.23 1.82
C PRO A 98 -6.20 0.08 0.83
N LEU A 99 -5.56 0.35 -0.31
CA LEU A 99 -5.06 -0.73 -1.16
C LEU A 99 -3.70 -1.17 -0.62
N ALA A 100 -3.55 -2.47 -0.35
CA ALA A 100 -2.29 -3.05 0.09
C ALA A 100 -1.24 -2.94 -1.01
N GLU A 101 -0.05 -2.44 -0.69
CA GLU A 101 1.06 -2.33 -1.64
C GLU A 101 2.10 -3.42 -1.38
N GLN A 102 2.57 -4.08 -2.42
CA GLN A 102 3.70 -5.00 -2.30
C GLN A 102 5.01 -4.27 -2.57
N ARG A 103 5.96 -4.38 -1.64
CA ARG A 103 7.31 -3.82 -1.77
C ARG A 103 8.37 -4.88 -1.69
N GLY A 104 9.41 -4.72 -2.49
CA GLY A 104 10.60 -5.54 -2.46
C GLY A 104 11.78 -4.78 -1.86
N ALA A 105 12.69 -5.51 -1.22
CA ALA A 105 13.99 -4.99 -0.81
C ALA A 105 15.08 -6.01 -1.09
N ALA A 106 16.22 -5.50 -1.55
CA ALA A 106 17.42 -6.29 -1.78
C ALA A 106 18.68 -5.48 -1.44
N VAL A 107 19.76 -6.17 -1.09
CA VAL A 107 21.08 -5.54 -0.95
C VAL A 107 21.71 -5.43 -2.33
N MET A 108 22.05 -4.22 -2.75
CA MET A 108 22.68 -3.92 -4.04
C MET A 108 23.86 -2.98 -3.82
N ALA A 109 25.05 -3.42 -4.24
CA ALA A 109 26.28 -2.62 -4.16
C ALA A 109 26.53 -1.98 -2.78
N GLY A 110 26.29 -2.74 -1.69
CA GLY A 110 26.49 -2.27 -0.32
C GLY A 110 25.39 -1.35 0.24
N SER A 111 24.29 -1.17 -0.49
CA SER A 111 23.12 -0.40 -0.07
C SER A 111 21.85 -1.26 -0.07
N ILE A 112 20.80 -0.83 0.65
CA ILE A 112 19.48 -1.47 0.58
C ILE A 112 18.65 -0.72 -0.46
N ALA A 113 18.32 -1.39 -1.56
CA ALA A 113 17.40 -0.87 -2.57
C ALA A 113 15.97 -1.29 -2.19
N LEU A 114 15.06 -0.33 -2.11
CA LEU A 114 13.62 -0.57 -1.95
C LEU A 114 12.95 -0.35 -3.30
N LEU A 115 12.09 -1.29 -3.71
CA LEU A 115 11.43 -1.26 -5.02
C LEU A 115 9.93 -1.50 -4.85
N PRO A 116 9.06 -0.71 -5.51
CA PRO A 116 7.65 -1.05 -5.61
C PRO A 116 7.47 -2.29 -6.52
N LEU A 117 6.61 -3.23 -6.12
CA LEU A 117 6.24 -4.42 -6.90
C LEU A 117 4.78 -4.29 -7.35
N ALA A 118 4.57 -3.43 -8.35
CA ALA A 118 3.25 -3.01 -8.80
C ALA A 118 2.42 -4.16 -9.39
N GLU A 119 3.07 -5.07 -10.11
CA GLU A 119 2.47 -6.25 -10.72
C GLU A 119 1.87 -7.20 -9.67
N ARG A 120 2.57 -7.41 -8.55
CA ARG A 120 2.11 -8.25 -7.45
C ARG A 120 0.94 -7.64 -6.68
N THR A 121 0.89 -6.31 -6.64
CA THR A 121 -0.20 -5.58 -5.99
C THR A 121 -1.50 -5.79 -6.74
N TYR A 122 -1.51 -5.68 -8.07
CA TYR A 122 -2.72 -5.90 -8.89
C TYR A 122 -3.28 -7.31 -8.72
N GLU A 123 -2.44 -8.35 -8.81
CA GLU A 123 -2.86 -9.75 -8.66
C GLU A 123 -3.39 -10.08 -7.26
N ARG A 124 -2.79 -9.54 -6.19
CA ARG A 124 -3.22 -9.80 -4.81
C ARG A 124 -4.32 -8.86 -4.29
N SER A 125 -4.58 -7.72 -4.96
CA SER A 125 -5.60 -6.74 -4.55
C SER A 125 -7.04 -7.21 -4.72
N GLY A 126 -7.29 -8.31 -5.45
CA GLY A 126 -8.64 -8.77 -5.79
C GLY A 126 -9.41 -7.84 -6.74
N LEU A 127 -8.81 -6.73 -7.21
CA LEU A 127 -9.47 -5.74 -8.08
C LEU A 127 -9.93 -6.33 -9.42
N THR A 128 -9.20 -7.32 -9.95
CA THR A 128 -9.54 -8.04 -11.20
C THR A 128 -10.90 -8.74 -11.11
N LEU A 129 -11.32 -9.18 -9.92
CA LEU A 129 -12.62 -9.83 -9.70
C LEU A 129 -13.78 -8.82 -9.67
N HIS A 130 -13.48 -7.56 -9.38
CA HIS A 130 -14.49 -6.51 -9.16
C HIS A 130 -14.69 -5.57 -10.36
N TYR A 131 -13.79 -5.52 -11.34
CA TYR A 131 -13.93 -4.67 -12.53
C TYR A 131 -13.37 -5.37 -13.78
N ARG A 132 -14.24 -6.07 -14.52
CA ARG A 132 -13.98 -6.99 -15.65
C ARG A 132 -13.24 -6.45 -16.89
N SER A 133 -12.51 -5.34 -16.83
CA SER A 133 -11.65 -4.92 -17.94
C SER A 133 -10.43 -4.15 -17.45
N GLN A 134 -9.33 -4.88 -17.27
CA GLN A 134 -8.01 -4.35 -16.94
C GLN A 134 -7.57 -3.21 -17.88
N SER A 135 -7.88 -3.31 -19.17
CA SER A 135 -7.53 -2.28 -20.16
C SER A 135 -8.21 -0.93 -19.94
N VAL A 136 -9.46 -0.91 -19.45
CA VAL A 136 -10.17 0.34 -19.10
C VAL A 136 -9.62 0.89 -17.79
N PHE A 137 -9.26 0.02 -16.84
CA PHE A 137 -8.62 0.42 -15.59
C PHE A 137 -7.29 1.14 -15.86
N GLU A 138 -6.39 0.54 -16.65
CA GLU A 138 -5.10 1.15 -16.99
C GLU A 138 -5.24 2.47 -17.78
N THR A 139 -6.30 2.60 -18.60
CA THR A 139 -6.54 3.78 -19.44
C THR A 139 -7.16 4.95 -18.66
N VAL A 140 -8.10 4.68 -17.75
CA VAL A 140 -8.76 5.69 -16.90
C VAL A 140 -7.87 6.09 -15.72
N PHE A 141 -7.14 5.13 -15.15
CA PHE A 141 -6.24 5.31 -14.02
C PHE A 141 -4.80 5.29 -14.53
N ARG A 142 -4.40 6.39 -15.19
CA ARG A 142 -3.06 6.56 -15.74
C ARG A 142 -2.01 6.20 -14.69
N PHE A 143 -1.28 5.13 -14.99
CA PHE A 143 -0.08 4.70 -14.29
C PHE A 143 0.92 5.86 -14.23
N ASP A 144 1.07 6.48 -13.06
CA ASP A 144 2.12 7.47 -12.80
C ASP A 144 3.26 6.77 -12.03
N PRO A 145 4.41 6.53 -12.69
CA PRO A 145 5.56 5.89 -12.05
C PRO A 145 6.37 6.83 -11.14
N VAL A 146 6.13 8.15 -11.17
CA VAL A 146 6.85 9.17 -10.40
C VAL A 146 6.10 9.53 -9.12
N ALA A 147 4.76 9.59 -9.19
CA ALA A 147 3.92 9.59 -8.01
C ALA A 147 4.05 8.23 -7.33
N GLY A 148 5.05 8.09 -6.44
CA GLY A 148 5.30 6.85 -5.72
C GLY A 148 3.99 6.25 -5.22
N PHE A 149 3.78 4.97 -5.50
CA PHE A 149 2.53 4.23 -5.25
C PHE A 149 1.91 4.49 -3.87
N LEU A 150 2.76 4.82 -2.90
CA LEU A 150 2.66 5.11 -1.48
C LEU A 150 1.30 5.38 -0.80
N THR A 151 0.20 5.71 -1.48
CA THR A 151 -1.12 5.90 -0.84
C THR A 151 -2.28 5.81 -1.83
N ARG A 152 -2.50 4.66 -2.47
CA ARG A 152 -3.75 4.43 -3.23
C ARG A 152 -4.90 4.02 -2.30
N TRP A 153 -6.01 4.73 -2.40
CA TRP A 153 -7.23 4.48 -1.63
C TRP A 153 -8.35 4.00 -2.55
N TYR A 154 -8.94 2.85 -2.27
CA TYR A 154 -10.15 2.39 -2.94
C TYR A 154 -11.38 2.96 -2.23
N ARG A 155 -12.25 3.63 -2.98
CA ARG A 155 -13.52 4.17 -2.49
C ARG A 155 -14.66 3.41 -3.12
N ARG A 156 -15.66 3.04 -2.32
CA ARG A 156 -16.93 2.46 -2.79
C ARG A 156 -18.08 3.29 -2.25
N ALA A 157 -18.89 3.82 -3.16
CA ALA A 157 -20.07 4.61 -2.85
C ALA A 157 -21.33 3.87 -3.33
N ARG A 158 -22.32 3.74 -2.45
CA ARG A 158 -23.70 3.40 -2.82
C ARG A 158 -24.46 4.70 -3.04
N LEU A 159 -25.05 4.88 -4.21
CA LEU A 159 -25.85 6.07 -4.53
C LEU A 159 -27.33 5.83 -4.24
N ALA A 160 -28.06 6.91 -3.98
CA ALA A 160 -29.50 6.90 -3.69
C ALA A 160 -30.36 6.44 -4.87
N ASP A 161 -29.81 6.46 -6.10
CA ASP A 161 -30.44 5.88 -7.28
C ASP A 161 -30.16 4.38 -7.45
N GLY A 162 -29.47 3.77 -6.48
CA GLY A 162 -29.15 2.35 -6.46
C GLY A 162 -27.89 1.95 -7.22
N ARG A 163 -27.13 2.90 -7.78
CA ARG A 163 -25.84 2.60 -8.42
C ARG A 163 -24.74 2.40 -7.39
N ASP A 164 -23.83 1.47 -7.69
CA ASP A 164 -22.57 1.34 -6.97
C ASP A 164 -21.46 2.00 -7.79
N CYS A 165 -20.73 2.91 -7.17
CA CYS A 165 -19.64 3.65 -7.79
C CYS A 165 -18.32 3.41 -7.06
N VAL A 166 -17.23 3.40 -7.80
CA VAL A 166 -15.88 3.23 -7.27
C VAL A 166 -14.94 4.32 -7.74
N SER A 167 -13.94 4.65 -6.92
CA SER A 167 -12.87 5.58 -7.28
C SER A 167 -11.56 5.20 -6.60
N VAL A 168 -10.43 5.60 -7.20
CA VAL A 168 -9.09 5.46 -6.61
C VAL A 168 -8.47 6.85 -6.42
N ALA A 169 -8.00 7.16 -5.21
CA ALA A 169 -7.37 8.45 -4.87
C ALA A 169 -5.94 8.27 -4.33
N LEU A 170 -5.08 9.30 -4.47
CA LEU A 170 -3.63 9.20 -4.26
C LEU A 170 -3.06 9.87 -2.98
N ASP A 171 -3.81 10.60 -2.14
CA ASP A 171 -3.17 11.51 -1.14
C ASP A 171 -3.69 11.44 0.34
N PRO A 172 -2.78 11.37 1.36
CA PRO A 172 -2.73 12.15 2.62
C PRO A 172 -3.94 12.40 3.50
N ALA A 173 -4.60 13.49 3.18
CA ALA A 173 -5.44 14.27 4.08
C ALA A 173 -6.91 14.03 3.74
N LEU A 174 -7.52 13.03 4.38
CA LEU A 174 -8.97 12.82 4.33
C LEU A 174 -9.67 14.04 4.95
N PRO A 175 -10.44 14.83 4.17
CA PRO A 175 -11.89 14.79 4.33
C PRO A 175 -12.71 15.08 3.06
N GLY A 176 -13.85 14.40 2.91
CA GLY A 176 -14.94 14.77 2.00
C GLY A 176 -14.83 14.26 0.55
N LEU A 177 -15.99 13.89 -0.01
CA LEU A 177 -16.17 13.54 -1.43
C LEU A 177 -15.68 14.70 -2.32
N ALA A 178 -14.45 14.62 -2.81
CA ALA A 178 -14.00 15.55 -3.85
C ALA A 178 -14.77 15.23 -5.13
N GLN A 179 -15.62 16.17 -5.59
CA GLN A 179 -16.35 16.10 -6.86
C GLN A 179 -15.43 15.94 -8.09
N SER A 180 -14.12 16.16 -7.93
CA SER A 180 -13.09 15.98 -8.95
C SER A 180 -12.54 14.56 -9.08
N ALA A 181 -12.94 13.62 -8.21
CA ALA A 181 -12.49 12.23 -8.33
C ALA A 181 -13.18 11.54 -9.52
N ALA A 182 -12.42 10.78 -10.31
CA ALA A 182 -13.01 9.96 -11.38
C ALA A 182 -13.78 8.78 -10.75
N TRP A 183 -15.11 8.82 -10.85
CA TRP A 183 -16.01 7.76 -10.37
C TRP A 183 -16.48 6.88 -11.51
N ALA A 184 -16.32 5.57 -11.36
CA ALA A 184 -16.86 4.57 -12.27
C ALA A 184 -18.06 3.89 -11.61
N CYS A 185 -19.22 3.94 -12.26
CA CYS A 185 -20.47 3.43 -11.71
C CYS A 185 -21.00 2.24 -12.51
N ALA A 186 -21.54 1.24 -11.81
CA ALA A 186 -22.34 0.20 -12.44
C ALA A 186 -23.53 0.84 -13.17
N ARG A 187 -23.78 0.39 -14.41
CA ARG A 187 -24.94 0.81 -15.21
C ARG A 187 -26.19 0.05 -14.79
#